data_AF-A0A7C5D2E0-F1
#
_entry.id   AF-A0A7C5D2E0-F1
#
_cell.length_a   1.000
_cell.length_b   1.000
_cell.length_c   1.000
_cell.angle_alpha   90.00
_cell.angle_beta   90.00
_cell.angle_gamma   90.00
#
_symmetry.space_group_name_H-M   'P 1'
#
loop_
_entity.id
_entity.type
_entity.pdbx_description
1 polymer ?
#
loop_
_entity_poly.entity_id
_entity_poly.type
_entity_poly.pdbx_seq_one_letter_code
_entity_poly.pdbx_strand_id
1 'polypeptide(L)' 'MIQFNEIMQRIEEVIAAGNDNRRIYNKEIAQALNLTPEYFAVIKKRGKIPYEAIATFCRNRKISINWVLFEQKPQKL' A
#
# COMPACT_ATOMS: atom_id res chain seq x y z
N MET A 1 6.40 -5.05 -14.98
CA MET A 1 5.84 -6.11 -14.12
C MET A 1 5.59 -5.47 -12.76
N ILE A 2 4.40 -5.64 -12.18
CA ILE A 2 4.04 -4.99 -10.91
C ILE A 2 4.87 -5.60 -9.78
N GLN A 3 5.65 -4.80 -9.05
CA GLN A 3 6.52 -5.27 -7.98
C GLN A 3 5.91 -5.00 -6.60
N PHE A 4 5.95 -6.01 -5.72
CA PHE A 4 5.45 -5.89 -4.35
C PHE A 4 6.09 -4.72 -3.61
N ASN A 5 7.42 -4.59 -3.69
CA ASN A 5 8.17 -3.56 -2.96
C ASN A 5 7.79 -2.14 -3.40
N GLU A 6 7.61 -1.89 -4.69
CA GLU A 6 7.19 -0.59 -5.22
C GLU A 6 5.80 -0.19 -4.73
N ILE A 7 4.86 -1.14 -4.72
CA ILE A 7 3.52 -0.92 -4.15
C ILE A 7 3.62 -0.58 -2.67
N MET A 8 4.39 -1.35 -1.90
CA MET A 8 4.52 -1.12 -0.45
C MET A 8 5.17 0.23 -0.14
N GLN A 9 6.14 0.66 -0.95
CA GLN A 9 6.75 1.99 -0.84
C GLN A 9 5.70 3.10 -1.04
N ARG A 10 4.88 3.03 -2.09
CA ARG A 10 3.82 4.02 -2.32
C ARG A 10 2.77 4.02 -1.20
N ILE A 11 2.47 2.86 -0.63
CA ILE A 11 1.58 2.77 0.55
C ILE A 11 2.24 3.44 1.77
N GLU A 12 3.54 3.22 1.99
CA GLU A 12 4.31 3.89 3.04
C GLU A 12 4.31 5.42 2.86
N GLU A 13 4.54 5.93 1.65
CA GLU A 13 4.49 7.36 1.34
C GLU A 13 3.13 7.98 1.69
N VAL A 14 2.04 7.30 1.36
CA VAL A 14 0.68 7.74 1.72
C VAL A 14 0.47 7.77 3.24
N ILE A 15 1.00 6.78 3.97
CA ILE A 15 0.88 6.72 5.43
C ILE A 15 1.73 7.83 6.08
N ALA A 16 2.93 8.07 5.56
CA ALA A 16 3.89 9.06 6.07
C ALA A 16 3.43 10.50 5.85
N ALA A 17 2.76 10.78 4.72
CA ALA A 17 2.23 12.11 4.40
C ALA A 17 1.24 12.66 5.45
N GLY A 18 0.64 11.80 6.27
CA GLY A 18 -0.25 12.20 7.37
C GLY A 18 0.39 12.24 8.77
N ASN A 19 1.67 11.89 8.92
CA ASN A 19 2.32 11.69 10.23
C ASN A 19 3.73 12.31 10.31
N ASP A 20 3.89 13.56 9.88
CA ASP A 20 5.16 14.32 9.93
C ASP A 20 6.36 13.59 9.29
N ASN A 21 6.09 12.80 8.25
CA ASN A 21 7.12 12.08 7.49
C ASN A 21 7.97 11.12 8.33
N ARG A 22 7.41 10.58 9.41
CA ARG A 22 8.06 9.58 10.25
C ARG A 22 8.27 8.26 9.49
N ARG A 23 9.29 7.50 9.90
CA ARG A 23 9.56 6.15 9.39
C ARG A 23 8.38 5.22 9.67
N ILE A 24 7.90 4.51 8.65
CA ILE A 24 6.80 3.56 8.76
C ILE A 24 7.36 2.14 8.86
N TYR A 25 6.84 1.34 9.79
CA TYR A 25 7.23 -0.06 9.94
C TYR A 25 6.26 -1.01 9.23
N ASN A 26 6.72 -2.22 8.88
CA ASN A 26 5.88 -3.25 8.26
C ASN A 26 4.58 -3.52 9.06
N LYS A 27 4.62 -3.41 10.39
CA LYS A 27 3.43 -3.60 11.24
C LYS A 27 2.35 -2.54 10.97
N GLU A 28 2.76 -1.31 10.67
CA GLU A 28 1.84 -0.21 10.38
C GLU A 28 1.28 -0.33 8.97
N ILE A 29 2.09 -0.79 8.01
CA ILE A 29 1.61 -1.13 6.66
C ILE A 29 0.57 -2.26 6.74
N ALA A 30 0.85 -3.31 7.51
CA ALA A 30 -0.09 -4.40 7.75
C ALA A 30 -1.42 -3.87 8.34
N GLN A 31 -1.33 -3.05 9.39
CA GLN A 31 -2.50 -2.44 10.02
C GLN A 31 -3.29 -1.54 9.05
N ALA A 32 -2.60 -0.71 8.25
CA ALA A 32 -3.24 0.17 7.27
C ALA A 32 -3.98 -0.61 6.18
N LEU A 33 -3.48 -1.78 5.82
CA LEU A 33 -4.12 -2.71 4.87
C LEU A 33 -5.14 -3.65 5.54
N ASN A 34 -5.42 -3.47 6.84
CA ASN A 34 -6.30 -4.34 7.62
C ASN A 34 -5.87 -5.83 7.58
N LEU A 35 -4.56 -6.06 7.65
CA LEU A 35 -3.92 -7.37 7.69
C LEU A 35 -3.24 -7.59 9.04
N THR A 36 -3.12 -8.85 9.46
CA THR A 36 -2.27 -9.17 10.61
C THR A 36 -0.79 -9.09 10.21
N PRO A 37 0.12 -8.74 11.14
CA PRO A 37 1.56 -8.72 10.86
C PRO A 37 2.11 -10.05 10.34
N GLU A 38 1.60 -11.17 10.84
CA GLU A 38 2.00 -12.53 10.44
C GLU A 38 1.61 -12.79 8.99
N TYR A 39 0.36 -12.47 8.61
CA TYR A 39 -0.11 -12.64 7.24
C TYR A 39 0.67 -11.73 6.28
N PHE A 40 0.93 -10.49 6.68
CA PHE A 40 1.75 -9.55 5.90
C PHE A 40 3.16 -10.09 5.65
N ALA A 41 3.81 -10.65 6.67
CA ALA A 41 5.14 -11.25 6.53
C ALA A 41 5.15 -12.42 5.53
N VAL A 42 4.11 -13.26 5.54
CA VAL A 42 3.97 -14.38 4.59
C VAL A 42 3.81 -13.89 3.16
N ILE A 43 2.91 -12.94 2.90
CA ILE A 43 2.67 -12.44 1.53
C ILE A 43 3.87 -11.64 1.00
N LYS A 44 4.56 -10.90 1.88
CA LYS A 44 5.81 -10.19 1.55
C LYS A 44 6.89 -11.17 1.10
N LYS A 45 7.12 -12.25 1.85
CA LYS A 45 8.11 -13.30 1.48
C LYS A 45 7.77 -13.96 0.15
N ARG A 46 6.47 -14.09 -0.17
CA ARG A 46 5.99 -14.70 -1.42
C ARG A 46 5.87 -13.71 -2.58
N GLY A 47 6.11 -12.41 -2.37
CA GLY A 47 5.85 -11.36 -3.36
C GLY A 47 4.37 -11.26 -3.77
N LYS A 48 3.44 -11.75 -2.96
CA LYS A 48 2.00 -11.76 -3.28
C LYS A 48 1.39 -10.38 -2.99
N ILE A 49 0.73 -9.81 -3.97
CA ILE A 49 0.07 -8.50 -3.86
C ILE A 49 -1.34 -8.69 -3.28
N PRO A 50 -1.69 -8.05 -2.14
CA PRO A 50 -3.03 -8.14 -1.55
C PRO A 50 -3.98 -7.12 -2.20
N TYR A 51 -4.42 -7.38 -3.44
CA TYR A 51 -5.18 -6.41 -4.25
C TYR A 51 -6.44 -5.86 -3.57
N GLU A 52 -7.22 -6.70 -2.89
CA GLU A 52 -8.45 -6.28 -2.19
C GLU A 52 -8.16 -5.35 -1.00
N ALA A 53 -7.12 -5.66 -0.22
CA ALA A 53 -6.68 -4.82 0.89
C ALA A 53 -6.20 -3.45 0.40
N ILE A 54 -5.46 -3.44 -0.72
CA ILE A 54 -5.01 -2.21 -1.38
C ILE A 54 -6.20 -1.39 -1.89
N ALA A 55 -7.17 -2.03 -2.54
CA ALA A 55 -8.38 -1.35 -3.03
C ALA A 55 -9.17 -0.71 -1.88
N THR A 56 -9.33 -1.43 -0.77
CA THR A 56 -10.00 -0.93 0.44
C THR A 56 -9.23 0.23 1.07
N PHE A 57 -7.91 0.12 1.17
CA PHE A 57 -7.04 1.21 1.63
C PHE A 57 -7.18 2.46 0.76
N CYS A 58 -7.12 2.30 -0.56
CA CYS A 58 -7.27 3.38 -1.54
C CYS A 58 -8.63 4.08 -1.40
N ARG A 59 -9.71 3.31 -1.25
CA ARG A 59 -11.06 3.85 -1.01
C ARG A 59 -11.10 4.70 0.26
N ASN A 60 -10.56 4.18 1.37
CA ASN A 60 -10.59 4.86 2.67
C ASN A 60 -9.75 6.14 2.68
N ARG A 61 -8.63 6.16 1.94
CA ARG A 61 -7.74 7.32 1.82
C ARG A 61 -8.10 8.27 0.67
N LYS A 62 -9.11 7.95 -0.14
CA LYS A 62 -9.49 8.68 -1.37
C LYS A 62 -8.33 8.81 -2.37
N ILE A 63 -7.61 7.70 -2.60
CA ILE A 63 -6.44 7.63 -3.49
C ILE A 63 -6.73 6.73 -4.68
N SER A 64 -6.15 7.07 -5.83
CA SER A 64 -6.24 6.24 -7.04
C SER A 64 -5.49 4.93 -6.87
N ILE A 65 -6.19 3.80 -7.05
CA ILE A 65 -5.56 2.47 -7.07
C ILE A 65 -4.55 2.34 -8.23
N ASN A 66 -4.80 3.02 -9.36
CA ASN A 66 -3.89 2.99 -10.50
C ASN A 66 -2.57 3.69 -10.19
N TRP A 67 -2.61 4.75 -9.39
CA TRP A 67 -1.39 5.39 -8.92
C TRP A 67 -0.58 4.45 -8.00
N VAL A 68 -1.24 3.74 -7.09
CA VAL A 68 -0.56 2.79 -6.19
C VAL A 68 0.05 1.62 -6.96
N LEU A 69 -0.68 1.04 -7.92
CA LEU A 69 -0.24 -0.16 -8.64
C LEU A 69 0.72 0.13 -9.80
N PHE A 70 0.58 1.29 -10.46
CA PHE A 70 1.26 1.58 -11.74
C PHE A 70 1.97 2.93 -11.77
N GLU A 71 1.96 3.70 -10.68
CA GLU A 71 2.45 5.10 -10.66
C GLU A 71 1.74 6.02 -11.66
N GLN A 72 0.56 5.60 -12.11
CA GLN A 72 -0.15 6.29 -13.17
C GLN A 72 -1.04 7.40 -12.60
N LYS A 73 -0.83 8.63 -13.06
CA LYS A 73 -1.75 9.74 -12.79
C LYS A 73 -3.06 9.54 -13.56
N PRO A 74 -4.20 9.97 -13.00
CA PRO A 74 -5.47 9.94 -13.73
C PRO A 74 -5.32 10.75 -15.03
N GLN A 75 -5.61 10.12 -16.17
CA GLN A 75 -5.54 10.78 -17.48
C GLN A 75 -6.88 11.40 -17.89
N LYS A 76 -8.00 10.84 -17.41
CA LYS A 76 -9.36 11.28 -17.69
C LYS A 76 -10.23 11.06 -16.45
N LEU A 77 -11.20 11.92 -16.25
CA LEU A 77 -12.23 11.84 -15.22
C LEU A 77 -13.36 10.91 -15.66
#